data_AF-A0A0V0QQI7-F1
#
_entry.id   AF-A0A0V0QQI7-F1
#
_cell.length_a   1.000
_cell.length_b   1.000
_cell.length_c   1.000
_cell.angle_alpha   90.00
_cell.angle_beta   90.00
_cell.angle_gamma   90.00
#
_symmetry.space_group_name_H-M   'P 1'
#
loop_
_entity.id
_entity.type
_entity.pdbx_description
1 polymer ?
#
loop_
_entity_poly.entity_id
_entity_poly.type
_entity_poly.pdbx_seq_one_letter_code
_entity_poly.pdbx_strand_id
1 'polypeptide(L)'
;MHNLPNNCKYIEQFLSEEEAQVGFKQLRKLFFQKQNENITDVGRQITVQGIPLSENGDIKYPLYRVPGEDQKISCRKMDNFVENWARKIQTHFRLPEIPNCAFIQLYRLEDGIKQHCDKTLDIKPDTFIFNLSFGQKRTFILRKKCQKNGKTDDIKFPLQSGSLFALDLQTNDQYFHFINPEQDINEKENIFQNIRIRFLAIDYKNASKISDELIQCKLYYVQNSIPNKFVELTLVYLGIPFKQQKIKVMQGETKQKSFLEINPRGKTPVLEIQYQNQFLRLFQSLPINIYLIEKTEDQTLIPISLGSGGSSISSFGIIGFLVILYIILQLTQNRQKEKSLTEKELAHKNFNNNSNNNQNPPSPQI
;
A
#
# COMPACT_ATOMS: atom_id res chain seq x y z
N MET A 1 34.48 1.00 4.11
CA MET A 1 33.37 1.70 4.77
C MET A 1 32.69 2.60 3.76
N HIS A 2 31.39 2.39 3.50
CA HIS A 2 30.63 3.34 2.69
C HIS A 2 30.47 4.64 3.48
N ASN A 3 30.65 5.80 2.83
CA ASN A 3 30.45 7.11 3.46
C ASN A 3 28.95 7.38 3.61
N LEU A 4 28.33 6.74 4.60
CA LEU A 4 26.90 6.82 4.86
C LEU A 4 26.59 8.02 5.76
N PRO A 5 25.44 8.69 5.57
CA PRO A 5 25.05 9.84 6.37
C PRO A 5 24.60 9.42 7.79
N ASN A 6 24.79 10.34 8.74
CA ASN A 6 24.26 10.26 10.10
C ASN A 6 24.57 8.92 10.79
N ASN A 7 23.54 8.22 11.26
CA ASN A 7 23.63 6.97 12.02
C ASN A 7 23.34 5.73 11.14
N CYS A 8 23.30 5.88 9.82
CA CYS A 8 23.09 4.77 8.91
C CYS A 8 24.22 3.73 9.01
N LYS A 9 23.86 2.44 8.94
CA LYS A 9 24.83 1.34 8.97
C LYS A 9 24.61 0.40 7.81
N TYR A 10 25.69 -0.01 7.15
CA TYR A 10 25.68 -1.09 6.18
C TYR A 10 26.57 -2.23 6.67
N ILE A 11 25.98 -3.42 6.78
CA ILE A 11 26.64 -4.64 7.21
C ILE A 11 26.63 -5.59 6.03
N GLU A 12 27.81 -5.81 5.47
CA GLU A 12 27.98 -6.53 4.22
C GLU A 12 27.63 -8.03 4.33
N GLN A 13 27.92 -8.64 5.48
CA GLN A 13 27.70 -10.05 5.78
C GLN A 13 26.93 -10.18 7.10
N PHE A 14 25.68 -9.71 7.11
CA PHE A 14 24.81 -9.83 8.28
C PHE A 14 24.28 -11.27 8.46
N LEU A 15 24.02 -11.94 7.35
CA LEU A 15 23.76 -13.38 7.29
C LEU A 15 24.99 -14.10 6.73
N SER A 16 25.20 -15.35 7.16
CA SER A 16 26.14 -16.22 6.48
C SER A 16 25.66 -16.51 5.05
N GLU A 17 26.57 -16.91 4.17
CA GLU A 17 26.22 -17.24 2.79
C GLU A 17 25.17 -18.37 2.74
N GLU A 18 25.31 -19.38 3.59
CA GLU A 18 24.35 -20.49 3.71
C GLU A 18 22.96 -20.00 4.17
N GLU A 19 22.90 -19.17 5.22
CA GLU A 19 21.65 -18.58 5.70
C GLU A 19 20.96 -17.75 4.60
N ALA A 20 21.75 -16.97 3.86
CA ALA A 20 21.23 -16.13 2.78
C ALA A 20 20.71 -16.97 1.60
N GLN A 21 21.41 -18.05 1.22
CA GLN A 21 20.98 -18.95 0.16
C GLN A 21 19.69 -19.72 0.54
N VAL A 22 19.62 -20.25 1.76
CA VAL A 22 18.42 -20.93 2.28
C VAL A 22 17.25 -19.94 2.36
N GLY A 23 17.50 -18.74 2.90
CA GLY A 23 16.51 -17.68 3.00
C GLY A 23 15.95 -17.26 1.65
N PHE A 24 16.81 -17.09 0.63
CA PHE A 24 16.40 -16.78 -0.73
C PHE A 24 15.46 -17.86 -1.30
N LYS A 25 15.77 -19.15 -1.12
CA LYS A 25 14.91 -20.26 -1.56
C LYS A 25 13.55 -20.25 -0.86
N GLN A 26 13.51 -19.99 0.45
CA GLN A 26 12.26 -19.91 1.22
C GLN A 26 11.39 -18.73 0.80
N LEU A 27 11.98 -17.54 0.67
CA LEU A 27 11.29 -16.34 0.22
C LEU A 27 10.77 -16.50 -1.21
N ARG A 28 11.56 -17.10 -2.11
CA ARG A 28 11.12 -17.39 -3.48
C ARG A 28 9.87 -18.29 -3.47
N LYS A 29 9.87 -19.37 -2.69
CA LYS A 29 8.67 -20.23 -2.56
C LYS A 29 7.42 -19.45 -2.13
N LEU A 30 7.57 -18.51 -1.21
CA LEU A 30 6.48 -17.65 -0.75
C LEU A 30 5.83 -16.83 -1.87
N PHE A 31 6.61 -16.37 -2.86
CA PHE A 31 6.08 -15.61 -4.01
C PHE A 31 5.47 -16.49 -5.11
N PHE A 32 5.92 -17.74 -5.24
CA PHE A 32 5.49 -18.65 -6.32
C PHE A 32 4.42 -19.67 -5.89
N GLN A 33 4.02 -19.70 -4.63
CA GLN A 33 2.88 -20.51 -4.18
C GLN A 33 1.57 -19.93 -4.74
N LYS A 34 0.86 -20.72 -5.56
CA LYS A 34 -0.42 -20.39 -6.22
C LYS A 34 -1.55 -19.88 -5.30
N GLN A 35 -1.39 -19.93 -3.97
CA GLN A 35 -2.40 -19.58 -2.97
C GLN A 35 -2.09 -18.29 -2.18
N ASN A 36 -1.00 -17.58 -2.46
CA ASN A 36 -0.69 -16.37 -1.71
C ASN A 36 -1.47 -15.16 -2.28
N GLU A 37 -2.77 -15.08 -1.96
CA GLU A 37 -3.68 -13.99 -2.39
C GLU A 37 -3.23 -12.59 -1.91
N ASN A 38 -2.25 -12.51 -1.01
CA ASN A 38 -1.72 -11.28 -0.43
C ASN A 38 -0.48 -10.72 -1.16
N ILE A 39 -0.21 -11.19 -2.39
CA ILE A 39 0.83 -10.62 -3.26
C ILE A 39 0.20 -9.55 -4.15
N THR A 40 0.78 -8.37 -4.14
CA THR A 40 0.41 -7.27 -5.06
C THR A 40 1.57 -7.05 -6.05
N ASP A 41 1.28 -6.82 -7.33
CA ASP A 41 2.29 -6.47 -8.34
C ASP A 41 2.15 -4.99 -8.72
N VAL A 42 3.14 -4.18 -8.34
CA VAL A 42 3.20 -2.73 -8.58
C VAL A 42 4.54 -2.34 -9.20
N GLY A 43 4.91 -3.04 -10.28
CA GLY A 43 6.25 -2.93 -10.90
C GLY A 43 7.35 -3.64 -10.10
N ARG A 44 6.92 -4.45 -9.14
CA ARG A 44 7.64 -5.46 -8.37
C ARG A 44 6.59 -6.22 -7.54
N GLN A 45 6.83 -7.48 -7.22
CA GLN A 45 5.92 -8.22 -6.37
C GLN A 45 6.15 -7.89 -4.90
N ILE A 46 5.09 -7.59 -4.17
CA ILE A 46 5.18 -7.18 -2.76
C ILE A 46 4.17 -7.93 -1.88
N THR A 47 4.54 -8.12 -0.62
CA THR A 47 3.65 -8.60 0.43
C THR A 47 4.08 -8.04 1.78
N VAL A 48 3.16 -7.95 2.75
CA VAL A 48 3.41 -7.41 4.09
C VAL A 48 3.14 -8.51 5.11
N GLN A 49 4.08 -8.67 6.04
CA GLN A 49 3.95 -9.57 7.17
C GLN A 49 4.09 -8.83 8.48
N GLY A 50 3.36 -9.25 9.50
CA GLY A 50 3.35 -8.63 10.81
C GLY A 50 3.24 -9.64 11.94
N ILE A 51 3.87 -9.31 13.07
CA ILE A 51 3.63 -9.99 14.34
C ILE A 51 2.30 -9.46 14.88
N PRO A 52 1.30 -10.32 15.16
CA PRO A 52 0.05 -9.86 15.75
C PRO A 52 0.24 -9.51 17.24
N LEU A 53 -0.42 -8.44 17.69
CA LEU A 53 -0.62 -8.16 19.11
C LEU A 53 -2.03 -8.63 19.50
N SER A 54 -2.13 -9.50 20.50
CA SER A 54 -3.42 -9.87 21.10
C SER A 54 -3.67 -8.96 22.31
N GLU A 55 -4.75 -8.19 22.27
CA GLU A 55 -5.14 -7.27 23.35
C GLU A 55 -6.66 -7.35 23.53
N ASN A 56 -7.12 -7.68 24.75
CA ASN A 56 -8.55 -7.80 25.09
C ASN A 56 -9.37 -8.75 24.19
N GLY A 57 -8.72 -9.75 23.58
CA GLY A 57 -9.38 -10.69 22.66
C GLY A 57 -9.42 -10.24 21.20
N ASP A 58 -8.87 -9.06 20.87
CA ASP A 58 -8.69 -8.61 19.49
C ASP A 58 -7.25 -8.84 19.02
N ILE A 59 -7.06 -9.19 17.74
CA ILE A 59 -5.74 -9.24 17.09
C ILE A 59 -5.47 -7.96 16.29
N LYS A 60 -4.39 -7.27 16.63
CA LYS A 60 -3.90 -6.10 15.89
C LYS A 60 -2.68 -6.48 15.07
N TYR A 61 -2.70 -6.16 13.78
CA TYR A 61 -1.53 -6.27 12.92
C TYR A 61 -0.88 -4.91 12.72
N PRO A 62 0.46 -4.84 12.65
CA PRO A 62 1.14 -3.58 12.38
C PRO A 62 0.73 -3.06 11.01
N LEU A 63 0.28 -1.80 10.98
CA LEU A 63 -0.13 -1.12 9.77
C LEU A 63 1.04 -0.30 9.23
N TYR A 64 1.62 -0.74 8.11
CA TYR A 64 2.60 0.06 7.38
C TYR A 64 1.97 0.70 6.15
N ARG A 65 1.93 2.03 6.10
CA ARG A 65 1.47 2.77 4.93
C ARG A 65 2.55 2.76 3.86
N VAL A 66 2.33 2.01 2.79
CA VAL A 66 3.27 1.95 1.68
C VAL A 66 3.39 3.34 1.01
N PRO A 67 4.62 3.84 0.76
CA PRO A 67 4.83 5.08 0.01
C PRO A 67 4.45 4.91 -1.46
N GLY A 68 3.73 5.88 -2.03
CA GLY A 68 3.41 5.93 -3.46
C GLY A 68 2.23 5.06 -3.92
N GLU A 69 1.66 4.24 -3.03
CA GLU A 69 0.50 3.39 -3.33
C GLU A 69 -0.69 3.78 -2.44
N ASP A 70 -1.84 4.06 -3.04
CA ASP A 70 -3.11 4.31 -2.32
C ASP A 70 -3.81 3.00 -1.91
N GLN A 71 -3.32 1.85 -2.38
CA GLN A 71 -3.88 0.54 -2.09
C GLN A 71 -3.39 0.01 -0.74
N LYS A 72 -4.32 -0.29 0.18
CA LYS A 72 -4.00 -0.98 1.44
C LYS A 72 -3.61 -2.43 1.12
N ILE A 73 -2.36 -2.78 1.42
CA ILE A 73 -1.85 -4.16 1.29
C ILE A 73 -2.20 -4.92 2.56
N SER A 74 -2.84 -6.07 2.39
CA SER A 74 -3.17 -6.96 3.52
C SER A 74 -1.90 -7.42 4.22
N CYS A 75 -1.83 -7.20 5.53
CA CYS A 75 -0.75 -7.67 6.39
C CYS A 75 -1.13 -9.07 6.91
N ARG A 76 -0.30 -10.08 6.60
CA ARG A 76 -0.50 -11.46 7.12
C ARG A 76 0.39 -11.71 8.33
N LYS A 77 0.16 -12.82 9.03
CA LYS A 77 1.08 -13.32 10.06
C LYS A 77 2.49 -13.48 9.50
N MET A 78 3.46 -13.00 10.28
CA MET A 78 4.88 -13.18 10.01
C MET A 78 5.25 -14.65 10.09
N ASP A 79 5.94 -15.13 9.06
CA ASP A 79 6.43 -16.50 9.04
C ASP A 79 7.60 -16.62 10.03
N ASN A 80 7.72 -17.77 10.71
CA ASN A 80 8.74 -17.99 11.73
C ASN A 80 10.17 -17.71 11.24
N PHE A 81 10.48 -18.04 9.98
CA PHE A 81 11.81 -17.80 9.41
C PHE A 81 12.08 -16.30 9.17
N VAL A 82 11.05 -15.51 8.86
CA VAL A 82 11.13 -14.05 8.73
C VAL A 82 11.29 -13.41 10.12
N GLU A 83 10.52 -13.90 11.10
CA GLU A 83 10.61 -13.45 12.50
C GLU A 83 12.00 -13.73 13.09
N ASN A 84 12.62 -14.86 12.77
CA ASN A 84 13.98 -15.19 13.21
C ASN A 84 15.01 -14.14 12.76
N TRP A 85 14.89 -13.62 11.53
CA TRP A 85 15.74 -12.53 11.07
C TRP A 85 15.43 -11.20 11.78
N ALA A 86 14.16 -10.92 12.07
CA ALA A 86 13.79 -9.76 12.90
C ALA A 86 14.40 -9.86 14.31
N ARG A 87 14.40 -11.04 14.93
CA ARG A 87 15.08 -11.31 16.22
C ARG A 87 16.59 -11.14 16.11
N LYS A 88 17.21 -11.61 15.03
CA LYS A 88 18.65 -11.41 14.77
C LYS A 88 18.99 -9.92 14.69
N ILE A 89 18.15 -9.12 14.01
CA ILE A 89 18.28 -7.66 13.94
C ILE A 89 18.13 -7.03 15.33
N GLN A 90 17.10 -7.43 16.10
CA GLN A 90 16.87 -6.97 17.46
C GLN A 90 18.12 -7.17 18.33
N THR A 91 18.68 -8.38 18.35
CA THR A 91 19.87 -8.71 19.14
C THR A 91 21.10 -7.92 18.68
N HIS A 92 21.33 -7.83 17.36
CA HIS A 92 22.50 -7.13 16.82
C HIS A 92 22.48 -5.62 17.12
N PHE A 93 21.32 -4.98 16.99
CA PHE A 93 21.15 -3.55 17.23
C PHE A 93 20.76 -3.21 18.67
N ARG A 94 20.59 -4.22 19.53
CA ARG A 94 20.15 -4.08 20.94
C ARG A 94 18.84 -3.28 21.04
N LEU A 95 17.90 -3.57 20.15
CA LEU A 95 16.61 -2.89 20.12
C LEU A 95 15.77 -3.34 21.32
N PRO A 96 15.00 -2.43 21.95
CA PRO A 96 14.13 -2.78 23.08
C PRO A 96 13.05 -3.78 22.67
N GLU A 97 12.62 -3.70 21.42
CA GLU A 97 11.59 -4.56 20.85
C GLU A 97 12.01 -5.08 19.48
N ILE A 98 11.41 -6.21 19.10
CA ILE A 98 11.58 -6.80 17.79
C ILE A 98 10.91 -5.92 16.71
N PRO A 99 11.53 -5.75 15.53
CA PRO A 99 10.83 -5.23 14.37
C PRO A 99 9.62 -6.12 14.05
N ASN A 100 8.42 -5.58 14.28
CA ASN A 100 7.16 -6.33 14.23
C ASN A 100 6.54 -6.37 12.83
N CYS A 101 7.03 -5.60 11.86
CA CYS A 101 6.52 -5.56 10.49
C CYS A 101 7.63 -5.83 9.48
N ALA A 102 7.35 -6.64 8.46
CA ALA A 102 8.24 -6.97 7.37
C ALA A 102 7.54 -6.71 6.02
N PHE A 103 8.02 -5.72 5.29
CA PHE A 103 7.60 -5.43 3.92
C PHE A 103 8.54 -6.12 2.94
N ILE A 104 8.05 -7.19 2.31
CA ILE A 104 8.85 -8.10 1.49
C ILE A 104 8.60 -7.78 0.01
N GLN A 105 9.68 -7.67 -0.75
CA GLN A 105 9.66 -7.16 -2.12
C GLN A 105 10.54 -8.05 -3.01
N LEU A 106 9.98 -8.62 -4.07
CA LEU A 106 10.69 -9.37 -5.10
C LEU A 106 10.84 -8.49 -6.34
N TYR A 107 12.09 -8.29 -6.75
CA TYR A 107 12.48 -7.57 -7.96
C TYR A 107 12.94 -8.56 -9.03
N ARG A 108 12.19 -8.63 -10.14
CA ARG A 108 12.61 -9.19 -11.44
C ARG A 108 13.63 -8.27 -12.09
N LEU A 109 14.21 -8.67 -13.23
CA LEU A 109 15.23 -7.93 -13.96
C LEU A 109 14.91 -6.44 -14.16
N GLU A 110 13.78 -6.17 -14.81
CA GLU A 110 13.26 -4.85 -15.17
C GLU A 110 12.57 -4.09 -14.03
N ASP A 111 12.38 -4.75 -12.87
CA ASP A 111 11.73 -4.12 -11.73
C ASP A 111 12.67 -3.12 -11.06
N GLY A 112 12.08 -2.04 -10.55
CA GLY A 112 12.77 -1.01 -9.78
C GLY A 112 11.83 -0.34 -8.80
N ILE A 113 12.37 0.60 -8.04
CA ILE A 113 11.56 1.47 -7.18
C ILE A 113 12.03 2.90 -7.36
N LYS A 114 11.10 3.77 -7.79
CA LYS A 114 11.37 5.18 -8.04
C LYS A 114 11.80 5.90 -6.75
N GLN A 115 12.34 7.10 -6.93
CA GLN A 115 12.76 7.99 -5.85
C GLN A 115 11.60 8.24 -4.87
N HIS A 116 11.78 7.82 -3.61
CA HIS A 116 10.81 8.01 -2.53
C HIS A 116 11.52 8.16 -1.19
N CYS A 117 10.78 8.55 -0.15
CA CYS A 117 11.15 8.36 1.24
C CYS A 117 10.05 7.53 1.91
N ASP A 118 10.41 6.75 2.93
CA ASP A 118 9.43 5.93 3.61
C ASP A 118 8.57 6.80 4.54
N LYS A 119 7.28 6.45 4.68
CA LYS A 119 6.37 7.09 5.63
C LYS A 119 6.74 6.64 7.04
N THR A 120 7.03 7.60 7.93
CA THR A 120 7.55 7.34 9.28
C THR A 120 6.50 7.46 10.38
N LEU A 121 5.28 7.94 10.07
CA LEU A 121 4.24 8.22 11.06
C LEU A 121 3.90 7.02 11.96
N ASP A 122 3.89 5.82 11.41
CA ASP A 122 3.53 4.59 12.14
C ASP A 122 4.77 3.89 12.75
N ILE A 123 5.99 4.36 12.45
CA ILE A 123 7.25 3.77 12.90
C ILE A 123 7.61 4.32 14.28
N LYS A 124 8.04 3.46 15.21
CA LYS A 124 8.50 3.85 16.53
C LYS A 124 9.69 4.82 16.42
N PRO A 125 9.70 5.94 17.18
CA PRO A 125 10.86 6.81 17.28
C PRO A 125 12.11 6.04 17.71
N ASP A 126 13.28 6.58 17.38
CA ASP A 126 14.59 6.02 17.74
C ASP A 126 14.86 4.58 17.24
N THR A 127 14.14 4.16 16.20
CA THR A 127 14.38 2.91 15.49
C THR A 127 14.96 3.15 14.09
N PHE A 128 15.23 2.06 13.37
CA PHE A 128 15.74 2.11 12.00
C PHE A 128 14.77 1.41 11.05
N ILE A 129 14.87 1.78 9.78
CA ILE A 129 14.31 1.03 8.66
C ILE A 129 15.39 0.06 8.19
N PHE A 130 15.22 -1.23 8.47
CA PHE A 130 16.21 -2.24 8.15
C PHE A 130 15.90 -2.89 6.81
N ASN A 131 16.81 -2.80 5.85
CA ASN A 131 16.71 -3.44 4.54
C ASN A 131 17.65 -4.65 4.50
N LEU A 132 17.09 -5.85 4.59
CA LEU A 132 17.80 -7.12 4.44
C LEU A 132 17.65 -7.64 3.01
N SER A 133 18.75 -8.01 2.35
CA SER A 133 18.76 -8.37 0.93
C SER A 133 19.18 -9.81 0.67
N PHE A 134 18.56 -10.43 -0.35
CA PHE A 134 18.77 -11.82 -0.76
C PHE A 134 18.82 -11.92 -2.28
N GLY A 135 19.61 -12.87 -2.78
CA GLY A 135 19.71 -13.16 -4.22
C GLY A 135 20.64 -12.19 -4.95
N GLN A 136 20.28 -11.83 -6.18
CA GLN A 136 21.13 -11.03 -7.06
C GLN A 136 21.41 -9.63 -6.47
N LYS A 137 22.63 -9.11 -6.69
CA LYS A 137 23.04 -7.79 -6.19
C LYS A 137 22.24 -6.68 -6.86
N ARG A 138 21.79 -5.68 -6.09
CA ARG A 138 21.17 -4.45 -6.59
C ARG A 138 21.94 -3.23 -6.08
N THR A 139 21.92 -2.12 -6.82
CA THR A 139 22.49 -0.86 -6.33
C THR A 139 21.42 -0.05 -5.62
N PHE A 140 21.63 0.25 -4.34
CA PHE A 140 20.79 1.18 -3.60
C PHE A 140 21.40 2.57 -3.65
N ILE A 141 20.54 3.57 -3.89
CA ILE A 141 20.96 4.94 -4.12
C ILE A 141 20.26 5.83 -3.11
N LEU A 142 21.04 6.60 -2.33
CA LEU A 142 20.56 7.69 -1.49
C LEU A 142 20.86 9.02 -2.17
N ARG A 143 19.84 9.87 -2.30
CA ARG A 143 19.94 11.21 -2.89
C ARG A 143 19.40 12.25 -1.93
N LYS A 144 20.19 13.26 -1.59
CA LYS A 144 19.76 14.33 -0.68
C LYS A 144 18.60 15.15 -1.28
N LYS A 145 17.56 15.45 -0.48
CA LYS A 145 16.35 16.15 -0.95
C LYS A 145 16.60 17.61 -1.33
N CYS A 146 17.42 18.32 -0.55
CA CYS A 146 17.82 19.71 -0.84
C CYS A 146 19.23 19.74 -1.45
N GLN A 147 19.32 20.04 -2.76
CA GLN A 147 20.58 20.19 -3.46
C GLN A 147 20.95 21.67 -3.58
N LYS A 148 22.18 22.03 -3.20
CA LYS A 148 22.78 23.32 -3.57
C LYS A 148 23.45 23.13 -4.93
N ASN A 149 23.06 23.91 -5.94
CA ASN A 149 23.69 24.03 -7.26
C ASN A 149 23.51 22.85 -8.26
N GLY A 150 22.47 22.03 -8.14
CA GLY A 150 22.06 21.08 -9.20
C GLY A 150 23.02 19.90 -9.47
N LYS A 151 24.07 19.72 -8.65
CA LYS A 151 24.90 18.51 -8.67
C LYS A 151 24.26 17.43 -7.79
N THR A 152 24.11 16.22 -8.36
CA THR A 152 23.58 15.05 -7.66
C THR A 152 24.70 14.32 -6.92
N ASP A 153 24.90 14.62 -5.64
CA ASP A 153 25.77 13.82 -4.76
C ASP A 153 25.04 12.55 -4.30
N ASP A 154 24.86 11.62 -5.23
CA ASP A 154 24.23 10.33 -4.97
C ASP A 154 25.19 9.39 -4.25
N ILE A 155 24.79 8.91 -3.08
CA ILE A 155 25.52 7.87 -2.34
C ILE A 155 25.00 6.52 -2.83
N LYS A 156 25.86 5.76 -3.50
CA LYS A 156 25.53 4.46 -4.09
C LYS A 156 26.28 3.36 -3.35
N PHE A 157 25.58 2.28 -3.00
CA PHE A 157 26.19 1.11 -2.41
C PHE A 157 25.45 -0.17 -2.83
N PRO A 158 26.16 -1.30 -2.92
CA PRO A 158 25.54 -2.56 -3.29
C PRO A 158 24.68 -3.09 -2.13
N LEU A 159 23.56 -3.69 -2.49
CA LEU A 159 22.79 -4.59 -1.63
C LEU A 159 22.98 -6.00 -2.17
N GLN A 160 23.95 -6.72 -1.61
CA GLN A 160 24.23 -8.11 -1.96
C GLN A 160 23.47 -9.09 -1.06
N SER A 161 23.43 -10.36 -1.46
CA SER A 161 22.79 -11.41 -0.66
C SER A 161 23.39 -11.50 0.74
N GLY A 162 22.55 -11.48 1.77
CA GLY A 162 22.96 -11.51 3.18
C GLY A 162 23.37 -10.15 3.77
N SER A 163 23.34 -9.07 2.98
CA SER A 163 23.64 -7.72 3.49
C SER A 163 22.45 -7.07 4.19
N LEU A 164 22.73 -6.25 5.21
CA LEU A 164 21.75 -5.46 5.96
C LEU A 164 22.11 -3.98 5.90
N PHE A 165 21.17 -3.16 5.44
CA PHE A 165 21.26 -1.70 5.51
C PHE A 165 20.25 -1.16 6.52
N ALA A 166 20.74 -0.57 7.61
CA ALA A 166 19.93 0.13 8.60
C ALA A 166 19.91 1.63 8.27
N LEU A 167 18.75 2.13 7.86
CA LEU A 167 18.47 3.53 7.57
C LEU A 167 17.84 4.19 8.79
N ASP A 168 18.49 5.21 9.36
CA ASP A 168 17.88 5.97 10.46
C ASP A 168 16.78 6.92 9.95
N LEU A 169 15.84 7.27 10.83
CA LEU A 169 14.67 8.07 10.46
C LEU A 169 15.04 9.50 10.05
N GLN A 170 16.07 10.10 10.67
CA GLN A 170 16.54 11.44 10.32
C GLN A 170 17.11 11.48 8.90
N THR A 171 17.86 10.45 8.50
CA THR A 171 18.35 10.30 7.14
C THR A 171 17.20 10.07 6.16
N ASN A 172 16.19 9.25 6.50
CA ASN A 172 15.00 9.07 5.66
C ASN A 172 14.26 10.40 5.40
N ASP A 173 14.28 11.33 6.35
CA ASP A 173 13.69 12.66 6.19
C ASP A 173 14.53 13.57 5.29
N GLN A 174 15.85 13.41 5.27
CA GLN A 174 16.78 14.25 4.51
C GLN A 174 17.15 13.72 3.12
N TYR A 175 16.93 12.43 2.87
CA TYR A 175 17.31 11.73 1.64
C TYR A 175 16.11 11.03 1.02
N PHE A 176 16.09 10.97 -0.31
CA PHE A 176 15.32 10.00 -1.05
C PHE A 176 16.15 8.74 -1.27
N HIS A 177 15.48 7.60 -1.42
CA HIS A 177 16.09 6.35 -1.85
C HIS A 177 15.38 5.72 -3.03
N PHE A 178 16.14 4.99 -3.85
CA PHE A 178 15.65 4.26 -5.02
C PHE A 178 16.57 3.11 -5.43
N ILE A 179 16.01 2.22 -6.26
CA ILE A 179 16.74 1.14 -6.96
C ILE A 179 16.32 1.22 -8.42
N ASN A 180 17.29 1.28 -9.32
CA ASN A 180 17.04 1.26 -10.76
C ASN A 180 16.86 -0.18 -11.27
N PRO A 181 16.09 -0.37 -12.37
CA PRO A 181 16.12 -1.62 -13.14
C PRO A 181 17.54 -2.01 -13.53
N GLU A 182 17.83 -3.31 -13.62
CA GLU A 182 19.14 -3.76 -14.12
C GLU A 182 19.02 -3.87 -15.63
N GLN A 183 20.06 -3.44 -16.35
CA GLN A 183 20.08 -3.47 -17.81
C GLN A 183 21.07 -4.50 -18.37
N ASP A 184 21.94 -5.06 -17.54
CA ASP A 184 23.11 -5.81 -17.99
C ASP A 184 23.17 -7.19 -17.33
N ILE A 185 22.79 -8.24 -18.07
CA ILE A 185 23.00 -9.63 -17.68
C ILE A 185 23.52 -10.41 -18.87
N ASN A 186 24.68 -11.04 -18.72
CA ASN A 186 25.12 -12.13 -19.60
C ASN A 186 24.05 -13.25 -19.55
N GLU A 187 23.36 -13.46 -20.68
CA GLU A 187 22.14 -14.25 -20.87
C GLU A 187 22.20 -15.76 -20.49
N LYS A 188 23.31 -16.24 -19.92
CA LYS A 188 23.48 -17.66 -19.62
C LYS A 188 23.13 -17.93 -18.16
N GLU A 189 21.89 -18.39 -18.00
CA GLU A 189 21.39 -19.11 -16.82
C GLU A 189 21.25 -18.30 -15.53
N ASN A 190 20.11 -17.61 -15.36
CA ASN A 190 19.24 -17.71 -14.18
C ASN A 190 18.15 -16.63 -14.22
N ILE A 191 16.96 -16.98 -13.74
CA ILE A 191 15.85 -16.04 -13.52
C ILE A 191 16.34 -14.98 -12.53
N PHE A 192 16.76 -13.80 -13.01
CA PHE A 192 17.26 -12.73 -12.15
C PHE A 192 16.19 -12.35 -11.14
N GLN A 193 16.48 -12.57 -9.86
CA GLN A 193 15.60 -12.24 -8.76
C GLN A 193 16.43 -11.71 -7.58
N ASN A 194 16.04 -10.53 -7.11
CA ASN A 194 16.47 -10.00 -5.82
C ASN A 194 15.24 -9.96 -4.92
N ILE A 195 15.39 -10.36 -3.66
CA ILE A 195 14.34 -10.19 -2.66
C ILE A 195 14.88 -9.30 -1.55
N ARG A 196 14.11 -8.28 -1.19
CA ARG A 196 14.42 -7.37 -0.09
C ARG A 196 13.31 -7.43 0.94
N ILE A 197 13.70 -7.59 2.20
CA ILE A 197 12.81 -7.43 3.35
C ILE A 197 13.13 -6.10 4.01
N ARG A 198 12.12 -5.25 4.13
CA ARG A 198 12.18 -4.05 4.94
C ARG A 198 11.53 -4.32 6.28
N PHE A 199 12.34 -4.48 7.34
CA PHE A 199 11.86 -4.61 8.69
C PHE A 199 11.65 -3.25 9.34
N LEU A 200 10.53 -3.12 10.04
CA LEU A 200 10.05 -1.90 10.68
C LEU A 200 9.53 -2.24 12.08
N ALA A 201 9.82 -1.37 13.04
CA ALA A 201 9.17 -1.39 14.35
C ALA A 201 7.99 -0.41 14.31
N ILE A 202 6.78 -0.95 14.19
CA ILE A 202 5.53 -0.19 14.09
C ILE A 202 4.91 -0.02 15.49
N ASP A 203 4.42 1.18 15.78
CA ASP A 203 3.62 1.43 16.98
C ASP A 203 2.21 0.87 16.80
N TYR A 204 1.81 -0.08 17.66
CA TYR A 204 0.47 -0.67 17.63
C TYR A 204 -0.65 0.33 17.97
N LYS A 205 -0.33 1.52 18.51
CA LYS A 205 -1.31 2.61 18.60
C LYS A 205 -1.84 3.04 17.23
N ASN A 206 -1.04 2.84 16.19
CA ASN A 206 -1.38 3.11 14.79
C ASN A 206 -1.74 1.84 14.00
N ALA A 207 -1.87 0.68 14.67
CA ALA A 207 -2.22 -0.58 14.03
C ALA A 207 -3.70 -0.63 13.65
N SER A 208 -4.02 -1.33 12.56
CA SER A 208 -5.40 -1.65 12.23
C SER A 208 -5.92 -2.69 13.22
N LYS A 209 -6.98 -2.35 13.97
CA LYS A 209 -7.78 -3.34 14.70
C LYS A 209 -8.35 -4.32 13.67
N ILE A 210 -8.01 -5.60 13.80
CA ILE A 210 -8.72 -6.67 13.12
C ILE A 210 -9.38 -7.46 14.25
N SER A 211 -10.65 -7.13 14.53
CA SER A 211 -11.46 -7.97 15.41
C SER A 211 -11.39 -9.40 14.85
N ASP A 212 -11.09 -10.37 15.71
CA ASP A 212 -10.79 -11.75 15.34
C ASP A 212 -11.91 -12.40 14.54
N GLU A 213 -11.80 -12.25 13.22
CA GLU A 213 -11.94 -13.20 12.14
C GLU A 213 -11.85 -12.42 10.83
N LEU A 214 -11.39 -13.07 9.76
CA LEU A 214 -11.36 -12.49 8.42
C LEU A 214 -12.77 -12.00 8.04
N ILE A 215 -13.08 -10.74 8.37
CA ILE A 215 -14.24 -10.02 7.87
C ILE A 215 -14.00 -9.86 6.37
N GLN A 216 -14.47 -10.84 5.61
CA GLN A 216 -14.55 -10.70 4.17
C GLN A 216 -15.74 -9.81 3.86
N CYS A 217 -15.46 -8.53 3.69
CA CYS A 217 -16.45 -7.60 3.18
C CYS A 217 -16.53 -7.74 1.67
N LYS A 218 -17.74 -7.88 1.13
CA LYS A 218 -18.01 -7.77 -0.29
C LYS A 218 -19.05 -6.69 -0.51
N LEU A 219 -18.67 -5.64 -1.23
CA LEU A 219 -19.55 -4.53 -1.59
C LEU A 219 -20.10 -4.75 -2.99
N TYR A 220 -21.41 -5.02 -3.06
CA TYR A 220 -22.14 -5.05 -4.32
C TYR A 220 -22.61 -3.64 -4.67
N TYR A 221 -22.12 -3.11 -5.80
CA TYR A 221 -22.29 -1.70 -6.10
C TYR A 221 -22.64 -1.40 -7.55
N VAL A 222 -23.18 -0.20 -7.77
CA VAL A 222 -23.40 0.36 -9.11
C VAL A 222 -22.47 1.55 -9.29
N GLN A 223 -21.78 1.58 -10.43
CA GLN A 223 -20.84 2.65 -10.76
C GLN A 223 -21.57 4.00 -10.80
N ASN A 224 -20.90 5.06 -10.31
CA ASN A 224 -21.40 6.44 -10.27
C ASN A 224 -22.66 6.66 -9.40
N SER A 225 -23.02 5.71 -8.53
CA SER A 225 -24.12 5.90 -7.59
C SER A 225 -23.60 6.50 -6.27
N ILE A 226 -24.15 7.65 -5.87
CA ILE A 226 -23.77 8.37 -4.64
C ILE A 226 -23.93 7.48 -3.39
N PRO A 227 -25.06 6.78 -3.16
CA PRO A 227 -25.20 5.83 -2.05
C PRO A 227 -24.10 4.76 -2.00
N ASN A 228 -23.69 4.25 -3.15
CA ASN A 228 -22.64 3.24 -3.25
C ASN A 228 -21.27 3.83 -2.92
N LYS A 229 -20.97 5.02 -3.45
CA LYS A 229 -19.70 5.70 -3.18
C LYS A 229 -19.57 6.07 -1.71
N PHE A 230 -20.68 6.38 -1.05
CA PHE A 230 -20.68 6.69 0.38
C PHE A 230 -20.22 5.49 1.22
N VAL A 231 -20.77 4.30 0.99
CA VAL A 231 -20.33 3.08 1.69
C VAL A 231 -18.87 2.74 1.37
N GLU A 232 -18.47 2.89 0.10
CA GLU A 232 -17.08 2.66 -0.32
C GLU A 232 -16.10 3.58 0.42
N LEU A 233 -16.39 4.87 0.50
CA LEU A 233 -15.54 5.83 1.20
C LEU A 233 -15.44 5.53 2.69
N THR A 234 -16.54 5.14 3.34
CA THR A 234 -16.52 4.77 4.77
C THR A 234 -15.70 3.51 5.02
N LEU A 235 -15.82 2.47 4.18
CA LEU A 235 -14.99 1.27 4.28
C LEU A 235 -13.50 1.60 4.11
N VAL A 236 -13.15 2.46 3.13
CA VAL A 236 -11.77 2.92 2.89
C VAL A 236 -11.23 3.70 4.10
N TYR A 237 -12.04 4.64 4.61
CA TYR A 237 -11.73 5.47 5.76
C TYR A 237 -11.42 4.63 6.99
N LEU A 238 -12.34 3.73 7.35
CA LEU A 238 -12.22 2.81 8.49
C LEU A 238 -11.14 1.74 8.28
N GLY A 239 -10.60 1.61 7.06
CA GLY A 239 -9.57 0.63 6.74
C GLY A 239 -10.03 -0.81 6.76
N ILE A 240 -11.33 -1.03 6.56
CA ILE A 240 -11.90 -2.36 6.43
C ILE A 240 -11.61 -2.85 5.01
N PRO A 241 -10.86 -3.95 4.81
CA PRO A 241 -10.63 -4.50 3.48
C PRO A 241 -11.92 -5.08 2.90
N PHE A 242 -12.20 -4.81 1.62
CA PHE A 242 -13.40 -5.32 0.95
C PHE A 242 -13.16 -5.64 -0.53
N LYS A 243 -13.84 -6.68 -1.03
CA LYS A 243 -13.95 -6.99 -2.46
C LYS A 243 -15.11 -6.20 -3.06
N GLN A 244 -14.92 -5.65 -4.25
CA GLN A 244 -15.98 -4.95 -4.96
C GLN A 244 -16.58 -5.86 -6.03
N GLN A 245 -17.91 -5.97 -6.04
CA GLN A 245 -18.65 -6.63 -7.11
C GLN A 245 -19.57 -5.62 -7.80
N LYS A 246 -19.23 -5.28 -9.03
CA LYS A 246 -20.03 -4.36 -9.85
C LYS A 246 -21.30 -5.07 -10.32
N ILE A 247 -22.44 -4.42 -10.12
CA ILE A 247 -23.76 -4.86 -10.58
C ILE A 247 -24.20 -4.02 -11.78
N LYS A 248 -24.56 -4.67 -12.88
CA LYS A 248 -25.06 -4.05 -14.11
C LYS A 248 -26.59 -4.01 -14.09
N VAL A 249 -27.13 -2.96 -13.48
CA VAL A 249 -28.60 -2.76 -13.38
C VAL A 249 -29.28 -2.75 -14.75
N MET A 250 -28.65 -2.15 -15.76
CA MET A 250 -29.17 -2.10 -17.14
C MET A 250 -29.29 -3.47 -17.81
N GLN A 251 -28.54 -4.47 -17.33
CA GLN A 251 -28.63 -5.86 -17.80
C GLN A 251 -29.59 -6.70 -16.92
N GLY A 252 -30.31 -6.07 -16.00
CA GLY A 252 -31.28 -6.73 -15.14
C GLY A 252 -30.67 -7.60 -14.04
N GLU A 253 -29.36 -7.49 -13.76
CA GLU A 253 -28.67 -8.31 -12.75
C GLU A 253 -29.32 -8.21 -11.36
N THR A 254 -29.91 -7.06 -11.01
CA THR A 254 -30.61 -6.88 -9.73
C THR A 254 -31.92 -7.65 -9.61
N LYS A 255 -32.47 -8.13 -10.73
CA LYS A 255 -33.69 -8.94 -10.80
C LYS A 255 -33.38 -10.44 -10.91
N GLN A 256 -32.11 -10.81 -11.08
CA GLN A 256 -31.72 -12.21 -11.15
C GLN A 256 -31.88 -12.87 -9.78
N LYS A 257 -32.25 -14.14 -9.77
CA LYS A 257 -32.46 -14.94 -8.55
C LYS A 257 -31.22 -14.92 -7.65
N SER A 258 -30.03 -15.03 -8.24
CA SER A 258 -28.73 -14.98 -7.55
C SER A 258 -28.50 -13.68 -6.77
N PHE A 259 -28.97 -12.53 -7.27
CA PHE A 259 -28.85 -11.26 -6.55
C PHE A 259 -29.97 -11.04 -5.55
N LEU A 260 -31.19 -11.50 -5.85
CA LEU A 260 -32.34 -11.40 -4.95
C LEU A 260 -32.18 -12.28 -3.70
N GLU A 261 -31.46 -13.40 -3.80
CA GLU A 261 -31.03 -14.20 -2.64
C GLU A 261 -30.12 -13.40 -1.70
N ILE A 262 -29.34 -12.46 -2.24
CA ILE A 262 -28.45 -11.58 -1.47
C ILE A 262 -29.23 -10.38 -0.92
N ASN A 263 -29.98 -9.68 -1.76
CA ASN A 263 -30.86 -8.58 -1.35
C ASN A 263 -32.26 -8.76 -1.97
N PRO A 264 -33.26 -9.19 -1.19
CA PRO A 264 -34.63 -9.39 -1.67
C PRO A 264 -35.26 -8.14 -2.29
N ARG A 265 -34.74 -6.95 -2.00
CA ARG A 265 -35.22 -5.67 -2.53
C ARG A 265 -34.63 -5.34 -3.90
N GLY A 266 -33.63 -6.09 -4.38
CA GLY A 266 -32.99 -5.88 -5.69
C GLY A 266 -32.32 -4.51 -5.84
N LYS A 267 -31.77 -3.94 -4.75
CA LYS A 267 -31.13 -2.60 -4.74
C LYS A 267 -29.67 -2.67 -4.28
N THR A 268 -28.89 -1.65 -4.63
CA THR A 268 -27.52 -1.41 -4.15
C THR A 268 -27.45 -0.10 -3.34
N PRO A 269 -26.44 0.10 -2.48
CA PRO A 269 -25.37 -0.84 -2.10
C PRO A 269 -25.87 -2.02 -1.25
N VAL A 270 -25.14 -3.12 -1.34
CA VAL A 270 -25.22 -4.24 -0.39
C VAL A 270 -23.82 -4.51 0.13
N LEU A 271 -23.67 -4.54 1.45
CA LEU A 271 -22.43 -4.98 2.08
C LEU A 271 -22.67 -6.36 2.68
N GLU A 272 -22.00 -7.36 2.13
CA GLU A 272 -21.96 -8.71 2.70
C GLU A 272 -20.69 -8.83 3.55
N ILE A 273 -20.86 -9.21 4.81
CA ILE A 273 -19.80 -9.38 5.79
C ILE A 273 -19.81 -10.85 6.19
N GLN A 274 -18.71 -11.55 5.93
CA GLN A 274 -18.55 -12.92 6.40
C GLN A 274 -17.81 -12.93 7.75
N TYR A 275 -18.37 -13.61 8.74
CA TYR A 275 -17.80 -13.82 10.06
C TYR A 275 -18.14 -15.24 10.52
N GLN A 276 -17.16 -16.06 10.92
CA GLN A 276 -17.42 -17.37 11.56
C GLN A 276 -18.33 -18.32 10.75
N ASN A 277 -18.23 -18.32 9.41
CA ASN A 277 -19.12 -19.02 8.46
C ASN A 277 -20.58 -18.50 8.40
N GLN A 278 -20.86 -17.35 8.99
CA GLN A 278 -22.12 -16.63 8.87
C GLN A 278 -21.96 -15.43 7.93
N PHE A 279 -23.00 -15.17 7.14
CA PHE A 279 -23.08 -13.99 6.29
C PHE A 279 -24.05 -12.99 6.88
N LEU A 280 -23.55 -11.81 7.23
CA LEU A 280 -24.37 -10.64 7.52
C LEU A 280 -24.50 -9.81 6.24
N ARG A 281 -25.74 -9.59 5.78
CA ARG A 281 -26.03 -8.79 4.60
C ARG A 281 -26.73 -7.51 5.01
N LEU A 282 -26.05 -6.39 4.80
CA LEU A 282 -26.54 -5.07 5.11
C LEU A 282 -26.99 -4.36 3.83
N PHE A 283 -28.12 -3.66 3.92
CA PHE A 283 -28.76 -2.99 2.79
C PHE A 283 -28.88 -1.49 3.06
N GLN A 284 -28.89 -0.71 1.97
CA GLN A 284 -28.99 0.75 1.98
C GLN A 284 -27.74 1.44 2.55
N SER A 285 -27.35 2.56 1.97
CA SER A 285 -26.10 3.21 2.34
C SER A 285 -26.07 3.69 3.79
N LEU A 286 -27.14 4.31 4.29
CA LEU A 286 -27.14 4.90 5.63
C LEU A 286 -27.03 3.84 6.74
N PRO A 287 -27.86 2.78 6.79
CA PRO A 287 -27.71 1.70 7.78
C PRO A 287 -26.36 0.98 7.71
N ILE A 288 -25.82 0.76 6.50
CA ILE A 288 -24.48 0.18 6.34
C ILE A 288 -23.43 1.06 7.03
N ASN A 289 -23.45 2.37 6.78
CA ASN A 289 -22.47 3.28 7.35
C ASN A 289 -22.58 3.39 8.88
N ILE A 290 -23.80 3.46 9.41
CA ILE A 290 -24.04 3.47 10.87
C ILE A 290 -23.45 2.20 11.49
N TYR A 291 -23.76 1.03 10.91
CA TYR A 291 -23.23 -0.24 11.40
C TYR A 291 -21.69 -0.28 11.41
N LEU A 292 -21.05 0.18 10.33
CA LEU A 292 -19.59 0.19 10.20
C LEU A 292 -18.94 1.11 11.25
N ILE A 293 -19.51 2.28 11.49
CA ILE A 293 -19.04 3.25 12.47
C ILE A 293 -19.18 2.71 13.89
N GLU A 294 -20.36 2.17 14.24
CA GLU A 294 -20.62 1.60 15.57
C GLU A 294 -19.68 0.42 15.87
N LYS A 295 -19.38 -0.41 14.88
CA LYS A 295 -18.51 -1.60 15.05
C LYS A 295 -17.02 -1.31 15.09
N THR A 296 -16.58 -0.15 14.60
CA THR A 296 -15.17 0.23 14.61
C THR A 296 -14.80 1.17 15.77
N GLU A 297 -15.80 1.56 16.58
CA GLU A 297 -15.68 2.56 17.65
C GLU A 297 -15.17 3.93 17.16
N ASP A 298 -15.15 4.18 15.84
CA ASP A 298 -14.64 5.40 15.23
C ASP A 298 -15.76 6.42 15.01
N GLN A 299 -15.98 7.28 16.00
CA GLN A 299 -17.02 8.30 15.98
C GLN A 299 -16.67 9.53 15.12
N THR A 300 -15.51 9.58 14.46
CA THR A 300 -15.07 10.77 13.69
C THR A 300 -15.90 11.04 12.44
N LEU A 301 -16.60 10.02 11.92
CA LEU A 301 -17.58 10.15 10.84
C LEU A 301 -18.97 10.58 11.34
N ILE A 302 -19.16 10.66 12.66
CA ILE A 302 -20.34 11.24 13.31
C ILE A 302 -20.01 12.71 13.61
N PRO A 303 -20.85 13.68 13.21
CA PRO A 303 -20.56 15.09 13.48
C PRO A 303 -20.42 15.36 14.98
N ILE A 304 -19.30 15.97 15.38
CA ILE A 304 -19.01 16.44 16.75
C ILE A 304 -19.91 17.64 17.04
N SER A 305 -21.16 17.39 17.38
CA SER A 305 -21.97 18.31 18.16
C SER A 305 -23.07 17.54 18.87
N LEU A 306 -22.71 16.72 19.86
CA LEU A 306 -23.63 16.18 20.87
C LEU A 306 -22.81 15.88 22.14
N GLY A 307 -22.32 16.93 22.79
CA GLY A 307 -22.16 16.88 24.23
C GLY A 307 -23.55 16.76 24.85
N SER A 308 -23.74 15.71 25.65
CA SER A 308 -24.89 15.46 26.54
C SER A 308 -26.29 15.41 25.93
N GLY A 309 -26.97 14.28 26.14
CA GLY A 309 -28.43 14.20 26.13
C GLY A 309 -28.99 13.28 25.05
N GLY A 310 -29.56 12.16 25.47
CA GLY A 310 -30.33 11.30 24.59
C GLY A 310 -31.60 12.01 24.11
N SER A 311 -31.81 12.05 22.80
CA SER A 311 -33.14 12.11 22.17
C SER A 311 -33.04 12.03 20.64
N SER A 312 -33.79 11.07 20.08
CA SER A 312 -34.29 10.90 18.70
C SER A 312 -33.38 11.19 17.49
N ILE A 313 -33.10 10.12 16.75
CA ILE A 313 -32.23 10.00 15.56
C ILE A 313 -32.83 10.57 14.25
N SER A 314 -33.97 11.26 14.26
CA SER A 314 -34.71 11.57 13.02
C SER A 314 -34.26 12.80 12.22
N SER A 315 -33.31 13.62 12.70
CA SER A 315 -32.95 14.89 12.01
C SER A 315 -31.46 15.09 11.72
N PHE A 316 -30.58 14.18 12.16
CA PHE A 316 -29.13 14.41 12.16
C PHE A 316 -28.38 13.88 10.90
N GLY A 317 -29.03 13.07 10.05
CA GLY A 317 -28.42 12.51 8.85
C GLY A 317 -28.23 13.48 7.66
N ILE A 318 -28.89 14.64 7.70
CA ILE A 318 -28.90 15.58 6.56
C ILE A 318 -27.61 16.41 6.50
N ILE A 319 -27.02 16.76 7.64
CA ILE A 319 -25.84 17.66 7.69
C ILE A 319 -24.56 16.89 7.35
N GLY A 320 -24.38 15.66 7.87
CA GLY A 320 -23.26 14.79 7.48
C GLY A 320 -23.30 14.43 5.99
N PHE A 321 -24.49 14.24 5.44
CA PHE A 321 -24.70 14.07 3.99
C PHE A 321 -24.22 15.30 3.19
N LEU A 322 -24.49 16.53 3.67
CA LEU A 322 -24.05 17.76 3.00
C LEU A 322 -22.54 17.97 3.05
N VAL A 323 -21.86 17.64 4.17
CA VAL A 323 -20.40 17.77 4.29
C VAL A 323 -19.68 16.78 3.37
N ILE A 324 -20.16 15.54 3.29
CA ILE A 324 -19.57 14.52 2.42
C ILE A 324 -19.92 14.79 0.95
N LEU A 325 -21.14 15.27 0.65
CA LEU A 325 -21.49 15.75 -0.70
C LEU A 325 -20.60 16.92 -1.13
N TYR A 326 -20.26 17.81 -0.21
CA TYR A 326 -19.31 18.90 -0.45
C TYR A 326 -17.92 18.36 -0.77
N ILE A 327 -17.39 17.39 0.00
CA ILE A 327 -16.10 16.75 -0.30
C ILE A 327 -16.12 16.04 -1.66
N ILE A 328 -17.19 15.32 -1.98
CA ILE A 328 -17.36 14.66 -3.29
C ILE A 328 -17.39 15.70 -4.43
N LEU A 329 -18.09 16.82 -4.26
CA LEU A 329 -18.11 17.91 -5.24
C LEU A 329 -16.72 18.50 -5.46
N GLN A 330 -15.94 18.74 -4.40
CA GLN A 330 -14.57 19.24 -4.50
C GLN A 330 -13.65 18.27 -5.25
N LEU A 331 -13.72 16.98 -4.94
CA LEU A 331 -12.92 15.95 -5.61
C LEU A 331 -13.29 15.78 -7.09
N THR A 332 -14.57 15.94 -7.43
CA THR A 332 -15.05 15.82 -8.81
C THR A 332 -14.63 17.03 -9.65
N GLN A 333 -14.68 18.25 -9.08
CA GLN A 333 -14.18 19.47 -9.72
C GLN A 333 -12.67 19.40 -9.97
N ASN A 334 -11.90 18.86 -9.02
CA ASN A 334 -10.45 18.69 -9.18
C ASN A 334 -10.09 17.72 -10.31
N ARG A 335 -10.81 16.58 -10.44
CA ARG A 335 -10.62 15.65 -11.57
C ARG A 335 -10.95 16.26 -12.93
N GLN A 336 -11.98 17.11 -13.00
CA GLN A 336 -12.33 17.81 -14.25
C GLN A 336 -11.25 18.83 -14.63
N LYS A 337 -10.69 19.55 -13.65
CA LYS A 337 -9.55 20.46 -13.87
C LYS A 337 -8.33 19.69 -14.38
N GLU A 338 -7.96 18.57 -13.76
CA GLU A 338 -6.84 17.74 -14.20
C GLU A 338 -7.00 17.27 -15.65
N LYS A 339 -8.17 16.76 -16.04
CA LYS A 339 -8.46 16.38 -17.44
C LYS A 339 -8.32 17.54 -18.41
N SER A 340 -8.82 18.73 -18.04
CA SER A 340 -8.69 19.93 -18.90
C SER A 340 -7.25 20.41 -19.06
N LEU A 341 -6.41 20.22 -18.04
CA LEU A 341 -4.96 20.48 -18.13
C LEU A 341 -4.28 19.47 -19.04
N THR A 342 -4.61 18.18 -18.94
CA THR A 342 -4.03 17.13 -19.80
C THR A 342 -4.39 17.33 -21.26
N GLU A 343 -5.63 17.76 -21.57
CA GLU A 343 -6.08 18.06 -22.93
C GLU A 343 -5.38 19.29 -23.52
N LYS A 344 -5.13 20.34 -22.71
CA LYS A 344 -4.34 21.51 -23.13
C LYS A 344 -2.88 21.17 -23.39
N GLU A 345 -2.28 20.30 -22.58
CA GLU A 345 -0.91 19.83 -22.79
C GLU A 345 -0.78 18.98 -24.06
N LEU A 346 -1.78 18.15 -24.37
CA LEU A 346 -1.85 17.39 -25.62
C LEU A 346 -1.99 18.30 -26.85
N ALA A 347 -2.83 19.34 -26.76
CA ALA A 347 -3.00 20.32 -27.82
C ALA A 347 -1.71 21.11 -28.10
N HIS A 348 -0.96 21.50 -27.05
CA HIS A 348 0.34 22.16 -27.21
C HIS A 348 1.41 21.27 -27.85
N LYS A 349 1.44 19.97 -27.51
CA LYS A 349 2.35 19.00 -28.16
C LYS A 349 2.06 18.83 -29.66
N ASN A 350 0.78 18.77 -30.04
CA ASN A 350 0.38 18.62 -31.43
C ASN A 350 0.68 19.87 -32.28
N PHE A 351 0.59 21.06 -31.68
CA PHE A 351 0.94 22.32 -32.36
C PHE A 351 2.46 22.42 -32.66
N ASN A 352 3.31 21.98 -31.71
CA ASN A 352 4.77 21.97 -31.90
C ASN A 352 5.24 20.93 -32.94
N ASN A 353 4.55 19.79 -33.04
CA ASN A 353 4.91 18.75 -34.03
C ASN A 353 4.58 19.15 -35.47
N ASN A 354 3.49 19.90 -35.70
CA ASN A 354 3.15 20.40 -37.04
C ASN A 354 4.07 21.52 -37.54
N SER A 355 4.79 22.19 -36.64
CA SER A 355 5.74 23.25 -36.98
C SER A 355 7.08 22.71 -37.54
N ASN A 356 7.40 21.45 -37.26
CA ASN A 356 8.68 20.83 -37.64
C ASN A 356 8.66 20.02 -38.95
N ASN A 357 7.50 19.86 -39.60
CA ASN A 357 7.38 19.05 -40.83
C ASN A 357 7.42 19.86 -42.15
N ASN A 358 7.72 21.16 -42.09
CA ASN A 358 7.73 22.05 -43.26
C ASN A 358 9.12 22.54 -43.70
N GLN A 359 10.17 21.72 -43.51
CA GLN A 359 11.49 21.99 -44.09
C GLN A 359 12.12 20.69 -44.58
N ASN A 360 11.97 20.39 -45.88
CA ASN A 360 13.00 19.79 -46.73
C ASN A 360 12.53 19.81 -48.19
N PRO A 361 13.25 20.48 -49.12
CA PRO A 361 12.93 20.42 -50.54
C PRO A 361 13.45 19.10 -51.16
N PRO A 362 12.85 18.61 -52.27
CA PRO A 362 13.25 17.34 -52.87
C PRO A 362 14.53 17.49 -53.71
N SER A 363 15.48 16.57 -53.53
CA SER A 363 16.68 16.44 -54.35
C SER A 363 16.40 15.63 -55.63
N PRO A 364 17.10 15.92 -56.75
CA PRO A 364 16.74 15.40 -58.07
C PRO A 364 17.30 13.99 -58.30
N GLN A 365 16.50 13.17 -59.00
CA GLN A 365 16.85 11.81 -59.42
C GLN A 365 17.80 11.84 -60.64
N ILE A 366 18.84 11.02 -60.59
CA ILE A 366 19.53 10.45 -61.76
C ILE A 366 19.60 8.94 -61.55
#